data_AF-A0A945I1C8-F1
#
_entry.id   AF-A0A945I1C8-F1
#
_cell.length_a   1.000
_cell.length_b   1.000
_cell.length_c   1.000
_cell.angle_alpha   90.00
_cell.angle_beta   90.00
_cell.angle_gamma   90.00
#
_symmetry.space_group_name_H-M   'P 1'
#
loop_
_entity.id
_entity.type
_entity.pdbx_description
1 polymer ?
#
loop_
_entity_poly.entity_id
_entity_poly.type
_entity_poly.pdbx_seq_one_letter_code
_entity_poly.pdbx_strand_id
1 'polypeptide(L)'
;STFNNDAKLTSLLGGVSGGFGKLSLFDSRGKESLHLIQSLTTFNNDGKLTGKYGTNSNGDGSVLLYDKFGNRGWYKTGKSS
;
A
#
# COMPACT_ATOMS: atom_id res chain seq x y z
N SER A 1 1.54 16.92 -5.56
CA SER A 1 0.94 15.85 -6.39
C SER A 1 1.61 15.88 -7.76
N THR A 2 1.49 14.79 -8.52
CA THR A 2 1.95 14.72 -9.92
C THR A 2 0.81 14.27 -10.82
N PHE A 3 0.87 14.62 -12.10
CA PHE A 3 -0.16 14.30 -13.11
C PHE A 3 0.51 13.74 -14.38
N ASN A 4 -0.23 12.95 -15.16
CA ASN A 4 0.21 12.50 -16.49
C ASN A 4 -0.19 13.51 -17.59
N ASN A 5 0.11 13.19 -18.85
CA ASN A 5 -0.21 14.04 -20.01
C ASN A 5 -1.72 14.26 -20.24
N ASP A 6 -2.57 13.42 -19.66
CA ASP A 6 -4.03 13.54 -19.71
C ASP A 6 -4.60 14.32 -18.50
N ALA A 7 -3.74 14.99 -17.73
CA ALA A 7 -4.09 15.64 -16.46
C ALA A 7 -4.70 14.70 -15.40
N LYS A 8 -4.46 13.38 -15.50
CA LYS A 8 -4.86 12.41 -14.47
C LYS A 8 -3.82 12.38 -13.35
N LEU A 9 -4.28 12.37 -12.10
CA LEU A 9 -3.44 12.29 -10.91
C LEU A 9 -2.65 10.98 -10.90
N THR A 10 -1.32 11.06 -10.75
CA THR A 10 -0.42 9.89 -10.68
C THR A 10 0.19 9.68 -9.30
N SER A 11 0.39 10.75 -8.53
CA SER A 11 0.84 10.64 -7.13
C SER A 11 0.33 11.75 -6.23
N LEU A 12 0.18 11.42 -4.94
CA LEU A 12 -0.12 12.35 -3.87
C LEU A 12 0.86 12.12 -2.71
N LEU A 13 1.57 13.17 -2.30
CA LEU A 13 2.32 13.22 -1.04
C LEU A 13 1.60 14.21 -0.12
N GLY A 14 1.28 13.79 1.10
CA GLY A 14 0.54 14.61 2.06
C GLY A 14 0.60 14.04 3.48
N GLY A 15 -0.34 14.46 4.33
CA GLY A 15 -0.50 13.93 5.68
C GLY A 15 -1.89 13.32 5.87
N VAL A 16 -2.03 12.47 6.89
CA VAL A 16 -3.31 11.95 7.38
C VAL A 16 -3.52 12.29 8.85
N SER A 17 -4.72 12.01 9.37
CA SER A 17 -5.02 12.16 10.80
C SER A 17 -3.97 11.44 11.66
N GLY A 18 -3.51 12.09 12.73
CA GLY A 18 -2.44 11.56 13.59
C GLY A 18 -1.03 12.00 13.18
N GLY A 19 -0.88 12.85 12.17
CA GLY A 19 0.41 13.47 11.81
C GLY A 19 1.32 12.59 10.94
N PHE A 20 0.82 11.44 10.47
CA PHE A 20 1.59 10.57 9.57
C PHE A 20 1.65 11.15 8.16
N GLY A 21 2.82 11.07 7.54
CA GLY A 21 2.96 11.29 6.11
C GLY A 21 2.26 10.20 5.31
N LYS A 22 1.71 10.55 4.15
CA LYS A 22 1.06 9.63 3.20
C LYS A 22 1.64 9.84 1.81
N LEU A 23 2.06 8.76 1.16
CA LEU A 23 2.31 8.70 -0.27
C LEU A 23 1.29 7.75 -0.92
N SER A 24 0.56 8.19 -1.93
CA SER A 24 -0.29 7.33 -2.78
C SER A 24 0.15 7.41 -4.24
N LEU A 25 0.09 6.29 -4.95
CA LEU A 25 0.27 6.18 -6.39
C LEU A 25 -0.99 5.60 -7.04
N PHE A 26 -1.31 6.08 -8.24
CA PHE A 26 -2.53 5.72 -8.97
C PHE A 26 -2.21 5.05 -10.31
N ASP A 27 -3.06 4.12 -10.73
CA ASP A 27 -2.99 3.46 -12.03
C ASP A 27 -3.50 4.37 -13.17
N SER A 28 -3.45 3.88 -14.42
CA SER A 28 -3.90 4.64 -15.61
C SER A 28 -5.41 4.98 -15.63
N ARG A 29 -6.19 4.35 -14.75
CA ARG A 29 -7.63 4.58 -14.56
C ARG A 29 -7.91 5.45 -13.33
N GLY A 30 -6.89 5.94 -12.64
CA GLY A 30 -7.02 6.76 -11.44
C GLY A 30 -7.30 5.97 -10.16
N LYS A 31 -7.11 4.65 -10.18
CA LYS A 31 -7.30 3.79 -9.01
C LYS A 31 -6.01 3.66 -8.22
N GLU A 32 -6.10 3.71 -6.89
CA GLU A 32 -4.92 3.56 -6.04
C GLU A 32 -4.28 2.17 -6.25
N SER A 33 -2.99 2.16 -6.57
CA SER A 33 -2.19 0.94 -6.79
C SER A 33 -1.19 0.70 -5.66
N LEU A 34 -0.81 1.78 -4.95
CA LEU A 34 0.11 1.77 -3.83
C LEU A 34 -0.25 2.90 -2.87
N HIS A 35 -0.17 2.63 -1.57
CA HIS A 35 -0.04 3.70 -0.58
C HIS A 35 0.96 3.35 0.52
N LEU A 36 1.48 4.39 1.17
CA LEU A 36 2.44 4.33 2.26
C LEU A 36 2.07 5.39 3.30
N ILE A 37 1.69 4.95 4.50
CA ILE A 37 1.45 5.84 5.66
C ILE A 37 2.34 5.42 6.84
N GLN A 38 2.47 4.10 7.01
CA GLN A 38 3.30 3.41 8.01
C GLN A 38 3.68 2.02 7.51
N SER A 39 2.76 1.40 6.76
CA SER A 39 3.01 0.20 5.98
C SER A 39 2.83 0.51 4.50
N LEU A 40 3.66 -0.12 3.68
CA LEU A 40 3.47 -0.23 2.24
C LEU A 40 2.34 -1.21 1.99
N THR A 41 1.31 -0.77 1.26
CA THR A 41 0.25 -1.66 0.76
C THR A 41 0.19 -1.58 -0.75
N THR A 42 0.06 -2.74 -1.40
CA THR A 42 -0.06 -2.85 -2.86
C THR A 42 -1.40 -3.45 -3.26
N PHE A 43 -1.91 -3.00 -4.40
CA PHE A 43 -3.18 -3.43 -4.97
C PHE A 43 -3.00 -3.87 -6.42
N ASN A 44 -3.78 -4.85 -6.86
CA ASN A 44 -3.89 -5.19 -8.28
C ASN A 44 -4.87 -4.26 -9.01
N ASN A 45 -5.01 -4.47 -10.33
CA ASN A 45 -5.93 -3.71 -11.18
C ASN A 45 -7.40 -3.78 -10.70
N ASP A 46 -7.80 -4.87 -10.05
CA ASP A 46 -9.15 -5.01 -9.49
C ASP A 46 -9.28 -4.37 -8.10
N GLY A 47 -8.22 -3.76 -7.58
CA GLY A 47 -8.19 -3.11 -6.27
C GLY A 47 -8.16 -4.10 -5.12
N LYS A 48 -7.85 -5.36 -5.43
CA LYS A 48 -7.63 -6.38 -4.41
C LYS A 48 -6.23 -6.18 -3.86
N LEU A 49 -6.14 -6.29 -2.54
CA LEU A 49 -4.88 -6.28 -1.82
C LEU A 49 -3.99 -7.41 -2.35
N THR A 50 -2.73 -7.11 -2.66
CA THR A 50 -1.74 -8.12 -3.09
C THR A 50 -0.58 -8.24 -2.12
N GLY A 51 -0.30 -7.19 -1.35
CA GLY A 51 0.80 -7.19 -0.40
C GLY A 51 0.66 -6.13 0.68
N LYS A 52 1.19 -6.43 1.86
CA LYS A 52 1.38 -5.48 2.95
C LYS A 52 2.73 -5.69 3.60
N TYR A 53 3.52 -4.63 3.74
CA TYR A 53 4.85 -4.63 4.35
C TYR A 53 4.97 -3.48 5.35
N GLY A 54 5.44 -3.73 6.55
CA GLY A 54 5.61 -2.71 7.59
C GLY A 54 5.60 -3.33 8.98
N THR A 55 5.15 -2.59 9.99
CA THR A 55 5.04 -3.10 11.36
C THR A 55 3.66 -3.66 11.68
N ASN A 56 3.61 -4.73 12.48
CA ASN A 56 2.36 -5.24 13.05
C ASN A 56 1.93 -4.42 14.29
N SER A 57 0.83 -4.79 14.93
CA SER A 57 0.31 -4.11 16.12
C SER A 57 1.25 -4.17 17.34
N ASN A 58 2.19 -5.11 17.35
CA ASN A 58 3.18 -5.28 18.42
C ASN A 58 4.48 -4.52 18.13
N GLY A 59 4.57 -3.83 16.98
CA GLY A 59 5.78 -3.13 16.53
C GLY A 59 6.77 -4.00 15.77
N ASP A 60 6.50 -5.29 15.60
CA ASP A 60 7.41 -6.17 14.84
C ASP A 60 7.30 -5.95 13.34
N GLY A 61 8.42 -6.16 12.63
CA GLY A 61 8.41 -6.28 11.17
C GLY A 61 7.46 -7.38 10.69
N SER A 62 6.70 -7.08 9.63
CA SER A 62 5.68 -7.94 9.05
C SER A 62 5.64 -7.84 7.53
N VAL A 63 5.40 -8.97 6.89
CA VAL A 63 5.12 -9.09 5.46
C VAL A 63 3.95 -10.06 5.23
N LEU A 64 3.00 -9.65 4.41
CA LEU A 64 1.81 -10.41 4.07
C LEU A 64 1.64 -10.40 2.55
N LEU A 65 1.36 -11.57 1.97
CA LEU A 65 1.05 -11.77 0.56
C LEU A 65 -0.36 -12.31 0.40
N TYR A 66 -1.04 -11.85 -0.65
CA TYR A 66 -2.43 -12.18 -0.95
C TYR A 66 -2.54 -12.68 -2.39
N ASP A 67 -3.52 -13.54 -2.65
CA ASP A 67 -3.85 -13.99 -4.00
C ASP A 67 -4.52 -12.88 -4.83
N LYS A 68 -4.83 -13.19 -6.10
CA LYS A 68 -5.47 -12.23 -7.02
C LYS A 68 -6.87 -11.76 -6.58
N PHE A 69 -7.53 -12.49 -5.67
CA PHE A 69 -8.86 -12.19 -5.17
C PHE A 69 -8.82 -11.41 -3.85
N GLY A 70 -7.64 -11.25 -3.24
CA GLY A 70 -7.44 -10.60 -1.95
C GLY A 70 -7.49 -11.58 -0.77
N ASN A 71 -7.43 -12.89 -1.00
CA ASN A 71 -7.33 -13.86 0.08
C ASN A 71 -5.88 -13.97 0.55
N ARG A 72 -5.67 -13.97 1.87
CA ARG A 72 -4.31 -14.05 2.43
C ARG A 72 -3.71 -15.43 2.19
N GLY A 73 -2.51 -15.46 1.63
CA GLY A 73 -1.69 -16.66 1.46
C GLY A 73 -0.57 -16.70 2.49
N TRP A 74 0.66 -16.42 2.02
CA TRP A 74 1.86 -16.44 2.86
C TRP A 74 2.02 -15.17 3.70
N TYR A 75 2.50 -15.32 4.94
CA TYR A 75 2.87 -14.18 5.78
C TYR A 75 3.99 -14.54 6.76
N LYS A 76 4.72 -13.52 7.22
CA LYS A 76 5.72 -13.64 8.28
C LYS A 76 5.74 -12.38 9.15
N THR A 77 5.85 -12.55 10.46
CA THR A 77 5.97 -11.46 11.44
C THR A 77 7.04 -11.80 12.48
N GLY A 78 7.70 -10.78 13.05
CA GLY A 78 8.46 -10.90 14.31
C GLY A 78 9.51 -12.01 14.34
N LYS A 79 10.18 -12.30 13.22
CA LYS A 79 11.09 -13.44 13.15
C LYS A 79 12.30 -13.22 14.09
N SER A 80 12.26 -13.84 15.26
CA SER A 80 13.44 -14.43 15.91
C SER A 80 13.84 -15.66 15.09
N SER A 81 15.14 -15.79 14.86
CA SER A 81 15.84 -16.76 14.00
C SER A 81 15.20 -18.15 13.97
#